data_AF-A0AAD3NE14-F1
#
_entry.id   AF-A0AAD3NE14-F1
#
_cell.length_a   1.000
_cell.length_b   1.000
_cell.length_c   1.000
_cell.angle_alpha   90.00
_cell.angle_beta   90.00
_cell.angle_gamma   90.00
#
_symmetry.space_group_name_H-M   'P 1'
#
loop_
_entity.id
_entity.type
_entity.pdbx_description
1 polymer ?
#
loop_
_entity_poly.entity_id
_entity_poly.type
_entity_poly.pdbx_seq_one_letter_code
_entity_poly.pdbx_strand_id
1 'polypeptide(L)'
;MLDFLLQSGDISRLDGMLATWYHRANSKEEMNKALASDAMILEADVTLEGYGTPSEKPIPIMAHPPDIYSDNTLDQWLDAVLASRKGIKLDFKSLESVGLSLDLLSRKNSSRGINRPVWINADILQGPNVPDFVPPVNGTRFLQLIQEKFSDVTLSPGWKVAYVPPLFTETYTRTMVENMYDMIKDVPQRVTFPVHALLVRSGWQHMSWLLSQSSRFSLTLWQGSIHPDISDLLFVRDNSHPARVYYDIYEPTLSAFKEAARQQGRLRRFYPGGDLMDFLHPTHNPDTNFLSTVTHGNNLAVRWFTVTDQTSLLAQLSDGAGGMLVVRVASDSRRPGVPLVQGSEKSSEPQTLQDVLQLLGQRADVPWGVYLQVHTVQLLEASLTLLHSAYSREKLYRPVWVSMEGLLSRDNTKPITRPLPLQTLP
;
A
#
# COMPACT_ATOMS: atom_id res chain seq x y z
N MET A 1 -2.43 1.54 17.22
CA MET A 1 -1.13 2.23 17.34
C MET A 1 -1.32 3.74 17.28
N LEU A 2 -1.79 4.32 16.16
CA LEU A 2 -1.97 5.78 16.07
C LEU A 2 -2.88 6.36 17.16
N ASP A 3 -3.99 5.71 17.51
CA ASP A 3 -4.86 6.18 18.59
C ASP A 3 -4.11 6.29 19.93
N PHE A 4 -3.27 5.30 20.25
CA PHE A 4 -2.44 5.29 21.45
C PHE A 4 -1.41 6.43 21.44
N LEU A 5 -0.74 6.64 20.30
CA LEU A 5 0.24 7.72 20.14
C LEU A 5 -0.41 9.11 20.22
N LEU A 6 -1.61 9.25 19.67
CA LEU A 6 -2.39 10.49 19.73
C LEU A 6 -2.84 10.78 21.16
N GLN A 7 -3.41 9.79 21.86
CA GLN A 7 -3.84 9.91 23.25
C GLN A 7 -2.68 10.18 24.20
N SER A 8 -1.49 9.66 23.88
CA SER A 8 -0.27 9.88 24.65
C SER A 8 0.40 11.23 24.34
N GLY A 9 -0.12 11.99 23.37
CA GLY A 9 0.45 13.28 22.95
C GLY A 9 1.73 13.17 22.12
N ASP A 10 2.10 11.97 21.66
CA ASP A 10 3.33 11.75 20.89
C ASP A 10 3.16 12.18 19.41
N ILE A 11 1.92 12.16 18.90
CA ILE A 11 1.58 12.68 17.56
C ILE A 11 0.40 13.65 17.65
N SER A 12 0.34 14.63 16.75
CA SER A 12 -0.71 15.66 16.76
C SER A 12 -1.99 15.28 16.01
N ARG A 13 -1.96 14.19 15.23
CA ARG A 13 -3.08 13.69 14.41
C ARG A 13 -2.84 12.25 13.98
N LEU A 14 -3.87 11.58 13.49
CA LEU A 14 -3.79 10.21 12.96
C LEU A 14 -3.07 10.17 11.59
N ASP A 15 -1.75 10.19 11.62
CA ASP A 15 -0.90 10.11 10.42
C ASP A 15 0.28 9.17 10.69
N GLY A 16 0.35 8.04 9.98
CA GLY A 16 1.38 7.03 10.19
C GLY A 16 2.79 7.46 9.80
N MET A 17 2.95 8.58 9.09
CA MET A 17 4.26 9.23 8.87
C MET A 17 4.80 9.89 10.15
N LEU A 18 3.94 10.20 11.12
CA LEU A 18 4.36 10.78 12.41
C LEU A 18 4.84 9.72 13.40
N ALA A 19 4.40 8.47 13.26
CA ALA A 19 4.85 7.35 14.08
C ALA A 19 6.31 6.99 13.73
N THR A 20 7.22 7.10 14.70
CA THR A 20 8.64 6.78 14.55
C THR A 20 8.98 5.42 15.13
N TRP A 21 9.93 4.73 14.50
CA TRP A 21 10.29 3.34 14.78
C TRP A 21 11.75 3.24 15.21
N TYR A 22 12.04 2.34 16.14
CA TYR A 22 13.39 1.84 16.39
C TYR A 22 13.41 0.37 15.96
N HIS A 23 14.18 0.07 14.92
CA HIS A 23 14.28 -1.27 14.34
C HIS A 23 15.34 -2.10 15.04
N ARG A 24 15.08 -3.41 15.20
CA ARG A 24 16.03 -4.39 15.74
C ARG A 24 16.58 -4.02 17.12
N ALA A 25 15.69 -3.71 18.06
CA ALA A 25 16.03 -3.52 19.47
C ALA A 25 16.38 -4.86 20.17
N ASN A 26 17.31 -5.63 19.57
CA ASN A 26 17.52 -7.05 19.84
C ASN A 26 18.48 -7.35 21.00
N SER A 27 19.32 -6.40 21.39
CA SER A 27 20.21 -6.54 22.56
C SER A 27 19.77 -5.63 23.69
N LYS A 28 20.34 -5.80 24.91
CA LYS A 28 20.11 -4.82 25.99
C LYS A 28 20.62 -3.43 25.61
N GLU A 29 21.74 -3.36 24.90
CA GLU A 29 22.29 -2.10 24.42
C GLU A 29 21.32 -1.40 23.46
N GLU A 30 20.86 -2.09 22.41
CA GLU A 30 19.95 -1.52 21.41
C GLU A 30 18.58 -1.18 22.01
N MET A 31 18.05 -2.04 22.89
CA MET A 31 16.84 -1.73 23.65
C MET A 31 16.99 -0.46 24.50
N ASN A 32 18.11 -0.29 25.22
CA ASN A 32 18.33 0.89 26.04
C ASN A 32 18.49 2.17 25.19
N LYS A 33 19.17 2.08 24.05
CA LYS A 33 19.23 3.18 23.07
C LYS A 33 17.84 3.55 22.58
N ALA A 34 17.02 2.57 22.22
CA ALA A 34 15.65 2.78 21.76
C ALA A 34 14.78 3.44 22.82
N LEU A 35 14.86 2.97 24.07
CA LEU A 35 14.14 3.53 25.22
C LEU A 35 14.52 4.99 25.50
N ALA A 36 15.80 5.34 25.34
CA ALA A 36 16.32 6.69 25.53
C ALA A 36 16.06 7.64 24.35
N SER A 37 15.71 7.12 23.17
CA SER A 37 15.49 7.90 21.94
C SER A 37 14.07 8.47 21.84
N ASP A 38 13.83 9.30 20.81
CA ASP A 38 12.50 9.81 20.44
C ASP A 38 11.67 8.82 19.60
N ALA A 39 12.15 7.60 19.35
CA ALA A 39 11.37 6.57 18.67
C ALA A 39 10.10 6.24 19.47
N MET A 40 8.94 6.10 18.84
CA MET A 40 7.68 5.86 19.55
C MET A 40 7.38 4.37 19.69
N ILE A 41 7.90 3.55 18.78
CA ILE A 41 7.61 2.12 18.66
C ILE A 41 8.93 1.38 18.58
N LEU A 42 9.08 0.34 19.40
CA LEU A 42 10.21 -0.57 19.34
C LEU A 42 9.79 -1.83 18.57
N GLU A 43 10.55 -2.14 17.53
CA GLU A 43 10.52 -3.41 16.83
C GLU A 43 11.70 -4.26 17.32
N ALA A 44 11.45 -5.54 17.56
CA ALA A 44 12.48 -6.51 17.90
C ALA A 44 12.13 -7.89 17.35
N ASP A 45 13.17 -8.58 16.89
CA ASP A 45 13.08 -9.93 16.35
C ASP A 45 13.06 -10.96 17.48
N VAL A 46 12.22 -12.00 17.37
CA VAL A 46 12.07 -13.04 18.39
C VAL A 46 12.38 -14.41 17.80
N THR A 47 13.22 -15.16 18.49
CA THR A 47 13.47 -16.59 18.25
C THR A 47 13.78 -17.32 19.57
N LEU A 48 14.21 -18.57 19.52
CA LEU A 48 14.64 -19.35 20.68
C LEU A 48 16.15 -19.26 20.91
N GLU A 49 16.56 -19.31 22.18
CA GLU A 49 17.97 -19.47 22.53
C GLU A 49 18.52 -20.77 21.93
N GLY A 50 19.59 -20.67 21.13
CA GLY A 50 20.19 -21.80 20.44
C GLY A 50 19.36 -22.35 19.27
N TYR A 51 18.43 -21.57 18.71
CA TYR A 51 17.51 -22.00 17.65
C TYR A 51 18.19 -22.80 16.53
N GLY A 52 17.62 -23.97 16.19
CA GLY A 52 18.11 -24.83 15.11
C GLY A 52 19.39 -25.59 15.45
N THR A 53 19.79 -25.65 16.71
CA THR A 53 20.98 -26.38 17.19
C THR A 53 20.63 -27.39 18.29
N PRO A 54 21.51 -28.36 18.60
CA PRO A 54 21.32 -29.26 19.74
C PRO A 54 21.24 -28.55 21.11
N SER A 55 21.66 -27.29 21.18
CA SER A 55 21.62 -26.46 22.40
C SER A 55 20.34 -25.63 22.53
N GLU A 56 19.36 -25.83 21.65
CA GLU A 56 18.09 -25.08 21.67
C GLU A 56 17.38 -25.21 23.01
N LYS A 57 16.91 -24.07 23.54
CA LYS A 57 16.11 -24.00 24.77
C LYS A 57 14.78 -23.31 24.50
N PRO A 58 13.70 -23.68 25.22
CA PRO A 58 12.38 -23.04 25.09
C PRO A 58 12.34 -21.67 25.79
N ILE A 59 13.32 -20.81 25.49
CA ILE A 59 13.49 -19.48 26.05
C ILE A 59 13.46 -18.50 24.87
N PRO A 60 12.37 -17.73 24.71
CA PRO A 60 12.31 -16.69 23.70
C PRO A 60 13.34 -15.59 24.01
N ILE A 61 14.14 -15.26 23.01
CA ILE A 61 15.18 -14.23 23.06
C ILE A 61 15.00 -13.23 21.94
N MET A 62 15.55 -12.03 22.14
CA MET A 62 15.53 -11.00 21.13
C MET A 62 16.70 -11.20 20.17
N ALA A 63 16.47 -11.81 19.00
CA ALA A 63 17.52 -12.11 18.03
C ALA A 63 16.96 -12.33 16.61
N HIS A 64 17.75 -11.92 15.62
CA HIS A 64 17.51 -12.18 14.21
C HIS A 64 18.57 -13.15 13.68
N PRO A 65 18.20 -14.29 13.07
CA PRO A 65 19.17 -15.18 12.43
C PRO A 65 20.11 -14.42 11.47
N PRO A 66 21.42 -14.71 11.44
CA PRO A 66 22.07 -15.90 12.00
C PRO A 66 22.33 -15.85 13.50
N ASP A 67 22.03 -14.74 14.19
CA ASP A 67 22.16 -14.68 15.65
C ASP A 67 21.08 -15.55 16.30
N ILE A 68 21.52 -16.54 17.07
CA ILE A 68 20.68 -17.49 17.82
C ILE A 68 20.91 -17.40 19.33
N TYR A 69 21.66 -16.40 19.77
CA TYR A 69 21.89 -16.06 21.17
C TYR A 69 21.76 -14.54 21.32
N SER A 70 21.29 -14.10 22.49
CA SER A 70 21.18 -12.68 22.83
C SER A 70 21.38 -12.49 24.32
N ASP A 71 21.90 -11.33 24.71
CA ASP A 71 22.00 -10.94 26.12
C ASP A 71 20.65 -10.50 26.71
N ASN A 72 19.59 -10.49 25.89
CA ASN A 72 18.26 -10.03 26.23
C ASN A 72 17.19 -11.10 25.91
N THR A 73 16.58 -11.66 26.96
CA THR A 73 15.40 -12.51 26.78
C THR A 73 14.17 -11.66 26.47
N LEU A 74 13.16 -12.24 25.84
CA LEU A 74 11.89 -11.53 25.62
C LEU A 74 11.28 -11.07 26.95
N ASP A 75 11.40 -11.86 28.01
CA ASP A 75 10.86 -11.52 29.33
C ASP A 75 11.51 -10.25 29.91
N GLN A 76 12.84 -10.16 29.86
CA GLN A 76 13.62 -9.00 30.28
C GLN A 76 13.30 -7.77 29.41
N TRP A 77 13.21 -7.97 28.09
CA TRP A 77 12.88 -6.91 27.16
C TRP A 77 11.46 -6.37 27.41
N LEU A 78 10.47 -7.26 27.59
CA LEU A 78 9.10 -6.86 27.92
C LEU A 78 9.04 -6.11 29.25
N ASP A 79 9.83 -6.47 30.26
CA ASP A 79 9.89 -5.72 31.51
C ASP A 79 10.39 -4.29 31.32
N ALA A 80 11.47 -4.10 30.55
CA ALA A 80 12.01 -2.78 30.28
C ALA A 80 11.06 -1.93 29.41
N VAL A 81 10.52 -2.51 28.33
CA VAL A 81 9.64 -1.77 27.41
C VAL A 81 8.29 -1.48 28.05
N LEU A 82 7.73 -2.39 28.85
CA LEU A 82 6.48 -2.15 29.59
C LEU A 82 6.62 -1.09 30.70
N ALA A 83 7.84 -0.83 31.18
CA ALA A 83 8.13 0.28 32.08
C ALA A 83 8.19 1.67 31.38
N SER A 84 8.19 1.70 30.04
CA SER A 84 8.21 2.93 29.23
C SER A 84 6.82 3.32 28.72
N ARG A 85 6.72 4.28 27.78
CA ARG A 85 5.50 4.59 27.00
C ARG A 85 5.53 4.05 25.56
N LYS A 86 6.55 3.28 25.18
CA LYS A 86 6.76 2.86 23.79
C LYS A 86 5.76 1.80 23.35
N GLY A 87 5.32 1.86 22.08
CA GLY A 87 4.60 0.78 21.42
C GLY A 87 5.51 -0.43 21.15
N ILE A 88 4.92 -1.61 20.97
CA ILE A 88 5.66 -2.87 20.78
C ILE A 88 5.31 -3.50 19.43
N LYS A 89 6.32 -3.92 18.68
CA LYS A 89 6.20 -4.85 17.55
C LYS A 89 7.21 -5.99 17.73
N LEU A 90 6.71 -7.22 17.79
CA LEU A 90 7.53 -8.43 17.92
C LEU A 90 7.54 -9.17 16.58
N ASP A 91 8.72 -9.35 15.99
CA ASP A 91 8.91 -10.03 14.71
C ASP A 91 9.45 -11.46 14.88
N PHE A 92 8.54 -12.44 14.78
CA PHE A 92 8.83 -13.84 15.02
C PHE A 92 9.55 -14.48 13.82
N LYS A 93 10.76 -15.00 14.08
CA LYS A 93 11.58 -15.72 13.08
C LYS A 93 11.39 -17.22 13.08
N SER A 94 10.70 -17.75 14.10
CA SER A 94 10.42 -19.17 14.28
C SER A 94 9.05 -19.36 14.92
N LEU A 95 8.32 -20.40 14.48
CA LEU A 95 6.97 -20.70 15.01
C LEU A 95 7.05 -21.15 16.48
N GLU A 96 8.13 -21.84 16.83
CA GLU A 96 8.41 -22.45 18.12
C GLU A 96 8.49 -21.39 19.24
N SER A 97 8.92 -20.17 18.91
CA SER A 97 8.97 -19.06 19.87
C SER A 97 7.63 -18.35 20.08
N VAL A 98 6.66 -18.49 19.16
CA VAL A 98 5.39 -17.76 19.18
C VAL A 98 4.56 -18.12 20.41
N GLY A 99 4.30 -19.41 20.64
CA GLY A 99 3.46 -19.85 21.76
C GLY A 99 4.02 -19.44 23.13
N LEU A 100 5.33 -19.62 23.32
CA LEU A 100 6.04 -19.26 24.55
C LEU A 100 6.01 -17.74 24.82
N SER A 101 6.12 -16.96 23.75
CA SER A 101 6.09 -15.50 23.81
C SER A 101 4.70 -14.95 24.11
N LEU A 102 3.65 -15.55 23.53
CA LEU A 102 2.26 -15.22 23.85
C LEU A 102 1.91 -15.58 25.29
N ASP A 103 2.43 -16.69 25.82
CA ASP A 103 2.28 -17.04 27.24
C ASP A 103 2.96 -16.00 28.16
N LEU A 104 4.14 -15.48 27.78
CA LEU A 104 4.78 -14.37 28.49
C LEU A 104 3.92 -13.10 28.47
N LEU A 105 3.41 -12.70 27.30
CA LEU A 105 2.52 -11.54 27.16
C LEU A 105 1.25 -11.69 28.02
N SER A 106 0.63 -12.88 28.01
CA SER A 106 -0.55 -13.19 28.83
C SER A 106 -0.25 -13.08 30.32
N ARG A 107 0.90 -13.59 30.78
CA ARG A 107 1.37 -13.43 32.17
C ARG A 107 1.60 -11.97 32.54
N LYS A 108 2.29 -11.18 31.70
CA LYS A 108 2.52 -9.75 31.96
C LYS A 108 1.21 -8.94 31.95
N ASN A 109 0.27 -9.27 31.07
CA ASN A 109 -1.04 -8.64 31.04
C ASN A 109 -1.83 -8.95 32.31
N SER A 110 -1.82 -10.20 32.77
CA SER A 110 -2.52 -10.61 33.99
C SER A 110 -1.91 -9.99 35.25
N SER A 111 -0.58 -9.80 35.29
CA SER A 111 0.10 -9.33 36.50
C SER A 111 0.07 -7.82 36.69
N ARG A 112 0.11 -7.02 35.61
CA ARG A 112 0.17 -5.55 35.68
C ARG A 112 -0.69 -4.81 34.65
N GLY A 113 -1.31 -5.52 33.71
CA GLY A 113 -1.99 -4.94 32.56
C GLY A 113 -1.01 -4.46 31.47
N ILE A 114 -1.34 -4.72 30.21
CA ILE A 114 -0.67 -4.11 29.06
C ILE A 114 -1.58 -3.01 28.53
N ASN A 115 -1.20 -1.75 28.76
CA ASN A 115 -1.97 -0.56 28.40
C ASN A 115 -1.50 0.12 27.10
N ARG A 116 -0.88 -0.65 26.20
CA ARG A 116 -0.32 -0.15 24.93
C ARG A 116 -0.47 -1.18 23.82
N PRO A 117 -0.42 -0.76 22.55
CA PRO A 117 -0.49 -1.68 21.43
C PRO A 117 0.69 -2.64 21.38
N VAL A 118 0.38 -3.92 21.21
CA VAL A 118 1.33 -4.98 20.87
C VAL A 118 1.02 -5.48 19.47
N TRP A 119 2.03 -5.44 18.60
CA TRP A 119 1.96 -5.94 17.24
C TRP A 119 2.72 -7.25 17.14
N ILE A 120 2.10 -8.25 16.52
CA ILE A 120 2.66 -9.59 16.36
C ILE A 120 2.92 -9.81 14.86
N ASN A 121 4.20 -9.80 14.49
CA ASN A 121 4.69 -9.90 13.12
C ASN A 121 5.32 -11.27 12.86
N ALA A 122 5.12 -11.80 11.66
CA ALA A 122 5.88 -12.93 11.14
C ALA A 122 5.72 -12.99 9.62
N ASP A 123 6.75 -13.47 8.93
CA ASP A 123 6.66 -13.79 7.50
C ASP A 123 5.97 -15.13 7.32
N ILE A 124 4.66 -15.11 7.09
CA ILE A 124 3.80 -16.30 7.08
C ILE A 124 3.45 -16.82 5.69
N LEU A 125 3.84 -16.08 4.65
CA LEU A 125 3.65 -16.45 3.24
C LEU A 125 4.92 -16.23 2.42
N GLN A 126 5.00 -16.95 1.30
CA GLN A 126 6.06 -16.75 0.31
C GLN A 126 5.86 -15.40 -0.38
N GLY A 127 6.93 -14.60 -0.47
CA GLY A 127 6.92 -13.32 -1.15
C GLY A 127 7.86 -13.26 -2.35
N PRO A 128 8.06 -12.04 -2.88
CA PRO A 128 8.89 -11.81 -4.06
C PRO A 128 10.33 -12.29 -3.89
N ASN A 129 10.86 -12.85 -4.97
CA ASN A 129 12.26 -13.26 -5.15
C ASN A 129 12.80 -14.30 -4.16
N VAL A 130 11.97 -14.87 -3.29
CA VAL A 130 12.40 -15.94 -2.38
C VAL A 130 12.18 -17.29 -3.08
N PRO A 131 13.18 -18.20 -3.09
CA PRO A 131 12.99 -19.54 -3.61
C PRO A 131 11.99 -20.36 -2.78
N ASP A 132 11.19 -21.22 -3.44
CA ASP A 132 10.15 -22.04 -2.80
C ASP A 132 10.68 -23.00 -1.72
N PHE A 133 11.96 -23.36 -1.78
CA PHE A 133 12.58 -24.24 -0.77
C PHE A 133 12.91 -23.52 0.54
N VAL A 134 12.76 -22.20 0.61
CA VAL A 134 12.97 -21.41 1.83
C VAL A 134 11.60 -21.14 2.47
N PRO A 135 11.15 -21.96 3.44
CA PRO A 135 9.79 -21.88 3.94
C PRO A 135 9.56 -20.59 4.76
N PRO A 136 8.34 -20.01 4.69
CA PRO A 136 7.87 -19.04 5.67
C PRO A 136 7.49 -19.71 7.00
N VAL A 137 7.17 -18.92 8.02
CA VAL A 137 6.52 -19.40 9.24
C VAL A 137 5.15 -19.98 8.89
N ASN A 138 4.73 -21.06 9.54
CA ASN A 138 3.41 -21.65 9.28
C ASN A 138 2.29 -20.69 9.70
N GLY A 139 1.67 -20.01 8.72
CA GLY A 139 0.66 -18.98 8.96
C GLY A 139 -0.59 -19.47 9.67
N THR A 140 -1.10 -20.65 9.32
CA THR A 140 -2.28 -21.22 9.99
C THR A 140 -2.01 -21.45 11.46
N ARG A 141 -0.88 -22.07 11.81
CA ARG A 141 -0.56 -22.32 13.23
C ARG A 141 -0.21 -21.03 13.98
N PHE A 142 0.48 -20.09 13.33
CA PHE A 142 0.76 -18.77 13.88
C PHE A 142 -0.53 -18.04 14.29
N LEU A 143 -1.51 -17.97 13.40
CA LEU A 143 -2.80 -17.32 13.70
C LEU A 143 -3.59 -18.06 14.78
N GLN A 144 -3.61 -19.39 14.77
CA GLN A 144 -4.24 -20.20 15.81
C GLN A 144 -3.66 -19.91 17.19
N LEU A 145 -2.33 -19.89 17.32
CA LEU A 145 -1.65 -19.61 18.60
C LEU A 145 -2.05 -18.25 19.16
N ILE A 146 -2.18 -17.23 18.31
CA ILE A 146 -2.60 -15.88 18.72
C ILE A 146 -4.03 -15.91 19.29
N GLN A 147 -4.97 -16.58 18.61
CA GLN A 147 -6.34 -16.71 19.13
C GLN A 147 -6.40 -17.53 20.42
N GLU A 148 -5.59 -18.58 20.54
CA GLU A 148 -5.55 -19.48 21.70
C GLU A 148 -4.98 -18.80 22.95
N LYS A 149 -3.94 -17.97 22.80
CA LYS A 149 -3.11 -17.53 23.94
C LYS A 149 -3.20 -16.04 24.26
N PHE A 150 -3.30 -15.17 23.26
CA PHE A 150 -3.30 -13.71 23.47
C PHE A 150 -3.86 -12.96 22.25
N SER A 151 -5.18 -12.82 22.17
CA SER A 151 -5.88 -12.26 20.99
C SER A 151 -5.88 -10.73 20.90
N ASP A 152 -5.59 -10.04 22.00
CA ASP A 152 -5.65 -8.57 22.14
C ASP A 152 -4.42 -7.87 21.53
N VAL A 153 -4.20 -8.11 20.24
CA VAL A 153 -3.05 -7.64 19.46
C VAL A 153 -3.46 -7.06 18.11
N THR A 154 -2.55 -6.32 17.48
CA THR A 154 -2.62 -6.06 16.04
C THR A 154 -1.77 -7.11 15.32
N LEU A 155 -2.31 -7.73 14.27
CA LEU A 155 -1.57 -8.66 13.44
C LEU A 155 -0.71 -7.90 12.43
N SER A 156 0.53 -8.34 12.24
CA SER A 156 1.44 -7.82 11.23
C SER A 156 1.96 -8.95 10.31
N PRO A 157 1.08 -9.66 9.58
CA PRO A 157 1.48 -10.81 8.77
C PRO A 157 2.20 -10.38 7.50
N GLY A 158 3.44 -10.84 7.34
CA GLY A 158 4.31 -10.49 6.23
C GLY A 158 4.48 -11.60 5.20
N TRP A 159 5.16 -11.23 4.12
CA TRP A 159 5.71 -12.16 3.15
C TRP A 159 7.22 -12.23 3.31
N LYS A 160 7.78 -13.43 3.19
CA LYS A 160 9.22 -13.60 3.10
C LYS A 160 9.71 -12.97 1.80
N VAL A 161 10.59 -11.99 1.88
CA VAL A 161 11.04 -11.20 0.72
C VAL A 161 12.55 -11.26 0.59
N ALA A 162 13.04 -11.41 -0.65
CA ALA A 162 14.42 -11.13 -1.00
C ALA A 162 14.47 -9.93 -1.95
N TYR A 163 15.48 -9.08 -1.77
CA TYR A 163 15.74 -7.95 -2.65
C TYR A 163 17.24 -7.74 -2.79
N VAL A 164 17.77 -8.09 -3.97
CA VAL A 164 19.21 -8.00 -4.29
C VAL A 164 19.34 -7.52 -5.74
N PRO A 165 19.38 -6.21 -5.99
CA PRO A 165 19.59 -5.68 -7.32
C PRO A 165 20.94 -6.10 -7.92
N PRO A 166 21.02 -6.37 -9.23
CA PRO A 166 19.91 -6.39 -10.20
C PRO A 166 19.16 -7.74 -10.29
N LEU A 167 19.59 -8.77 -9.53
CA LEU A 167 19.16 -10.16 -9.72
C LEU A 167 17.77 -10.49 -9.14
N PHE A 168 17.39 -9.84 -8.04
CA PHE A 168 16.16 -10.12 -7.30
C PHE A 168 15.42 -8.80 -7.06
N THR A 169 14.62 -8.40 -8.06
CA THR A 169 13.94 -7.09 -8.10
C THR A 169 12.46 -7.19 -8.46
N GLU A 170 11.91 -8.40 -8.61
CA GLU A 170 10.48 -8.59 -8.87
C GLU A 170 9.65 -8.14 -7.67
N THR A 171 8.42 -7.70 -7.94
CA THR A 171 7.48 -7.18 -6.93
C THR A 171 6.41 -8.21 -6.55
N TYR A 172 5.54 -7.83 -5.61
CA TYR A 172 4.38 -8.60 -5.17
C TYR A 172 3.42 -8.83 -6.33
N THR A 173 3.04 -10.09 -6.54
CA THR A 173 2.05 -10.48 -7.55
C THR A 173 0.64 -10.46 -6.97
N ARG A 174 -0.36 -10.47 -7.87
CA ARG A 174 -1.77 -10.61 -7.48
C ARG A 174 -2.01 -11.83 -6.60
N THR A 175 -1.49 -12.99 -7.02
CA THR A 175 -1.65 -14.26 -6.29
C THR A 175 -1.06 -14.18 -4.89
N MET A 176 0.12 -13.58 -4.71
CA MET A 176 0.73 -13.41 -3.38
C MET A 176 -0.18 -12.60 -2.44
N VAL A 177 -0.83 -11.58 -2.97
CA VAL A 177 -1.70 -10.68 -2.20
C VAL A 177 -3.08 -11.30 -1.92
N GLU A 178 -3.66 -12.01 -2.89
CA GLU A 178 -4.92 -12.75 -2.69
C GLU A 178 -4.75 -13.88 -1.66
N ASN A 179 -3.63 -14.61 -1.70
CA ASN A 179 -3.30 -15.62 -0.69
C ASN A 179 -3.21 -15.03 0.73
N MET A 180 -2.62 -13.84 0.87
CA MET A 180 -2.57 -13.13 2.15
C MET A 180 -3.99 -12.77 2.60
N TYR A 181 -4.80 -12.19 1.72
CA TYR A 181 -6.18 -11.84 2.02
C TYR A 181 -6.99 -13.06 2.49
N ASP A 182 -6.91 -14.19 1.79
CA ASP A 182 -7.63 -15.41 2.14
C ASP A 182 -7.25 -15.95 3.52
N MET A 183 -6.00 -15.77 3.94
CA MET A 183 -5.52 -16.19 5.25
C MET A 183 -6.02 -15.30 6.39
N ILE A 184 -6.26 -14.02 6.14
CA ILE A 184 -6.48 -13.00 7.18
C ILE A 184 -7.91 -12.43 7.20
N LYS A 185 -8.73 -12.65 6.16
CA LYS A 185 -10.03 -11.97 6.00
C LYS A 185 -10.97 -12.16 7.20
N ASP A 186 -10.93 -13.34 7.82
CA ASP A 186 -11.83 -13.74 8.90
C ASP A 186 -11.26 -13.48 10.32
N VAL A 187 -10.01 -12.98 10.44
CA VAL A 187 -9.44 -12.67 11.76
C VAL A 187 -10.10 -11.41 12.34
N PRO A 188 -10.43 -11.37 13.64
CA PRO A 188 -11.11 -10.21 14.25
C PRO A 188 -10.18 -9.00 14.46
N GLN A 189 -8.86 -9.22 14.52
CA GLN A 189 -7.87 -8.19 14.84
C GLN A 189 -7.78 -7.10 13.75
N ARG A 190 -7.22 -5.93 14.12
CA ARG A 190 -6.64 -5.03 13.11
C ARG A 190 -5.43 -5.70 12.47
N VAL A 191 -5.20 -5.43 11.18
CA VAL A 191 -4.12 -6.06 10.42
C VAL A 191 -3.31 -4.98 9.71
N THR A 192 -1.99 -5.04 9.83
CA THR A 192 -1.07 -4.20 9.07
C THR A 192 -0.14 -5.08 8.26
N PHE A 193 -0.01 -4.83 6.96
CA PHE A 193 0.84 -5.67 6.11
C PHE A 193 2.23 -5.04 5.97
N PRO A 194 3.30 -5.68 6.48
CA PRO A 194 4.66 -5.23 6.23
C PRO A 194 5.01 -5.45 4.76
N VAL A 195 5.26 -4.36 4.03
CA VAL A 195 5.59 -4.37 2.59
C VAL A 195 6.95 -3.71 2.39
N HIS A 196 7.85 -4.40 1.69
CA HIS A 196 9.19 -3.89 1.38
C HIS A 196 9.10 -2.57 0.58
N ALA A 197 9.69 -1.49 1.10
CA ALA A 197 9.53 -0.13 0.56
C ALA A 197 10.00 0.02 -0.89
N LEU A 198 11.06 -0.71 -1.31
CA LEU A 198 11.56 -0.71 -2.69
C LEU A 198 10.69 -1.49 -3.70
N LEU A 199 9.72 -2.28 -3.24
CA LEU A 199 8.89 -3.11 -4.13
C LEU A 199 7.45 -2.59 -4.23
N VAL A 200 7.00 -1.78 -3.27
CA VAL A 200 5.59 -1.36 -3.16
C VAL A 200 5.08 -0.58 -4.38
N ARG A 201 5.94 0.22 -5.03
CA ARG A 201 5.58 1.08 -6.16
C ARG A 201 5.08 0.26 -7.36
N SER A 202 5.83 -0.76 -7.74
CA SER A 202 5.53 -1.63 -8.88
C SER A 202 4.37 -2.60 -8.61
N GLY A 203 4.16 -2.97 -7.33
CA GLY A 203 3.07 -3.85 -6.89
C GLY A 203 1.83 -3.10 -6.39
N TRP A 204 1.77 -1.77 -6.56
CA TRP A 204 0.79 -0.93 -5.87
C TRP A 204 -0.65 -1.29 -6.16
N GLN A 205 -0.97 -1.69 -7.40
CA GLN A 205 -2.31 -2.13 -7.78
C GLN A 205 -2.85 -3.23 -6.86
N HIS A 206 -1.99 -4.16 -6.43
CA HIS A 206 -2.37 -5.26 -5.56
C HIS A 206 -2.53 -4.79 -4.11
N MET A 207 -1.64 -3.91 -3.64
CA MET A 207 -1.71 -3.34 -2.29
C MET A 207 -2.92 -2.42 -2.11
N SER A 208 -3.23 -1.62 -3.14
CA SER A 208 -4.43 -0.78 -3.19
C SER A 208 -5.71 -1.64 -3.13
N TRP A 209 -5.74 -2.76 -3.87
CA TRP A 209 -6.84 -3.72 -3.78
C TRP A 209 -6.95 -4.34 -2.39
N LEU A 210 -5.84 -4.76 -1.77
CA LEU A 210 -5.85 -5.34 -0.43
C LEU A 210 -6.42 -4.35 0.59
N LEU A 211 -5.96 -3.09 0.56
CA LEU A 211 -6.49 -2.03 1.42
C LEU A 211 -7.99 -1.76 1.18
N SER A 212 -8.54 -1.95 -0.01
CA SER A 212 -9.97 -1.72 -0.22
C SER A 212 -10.86 -2.82 0.37
N GLN A 213 -10.31 -3.99 0.75
CA GLN A 213 -11.11 -5.11 1.25
C GLN A 213 -11.66 -4.89 2.67
N SER A 214 -10.98 -4.09 3.50
CA SER A 214 -11.42 -3.85 4.89
C SER A 214 -10.83 -2.58 5.48
N SER A 215 -11.62 -1.87 6.28
CA SER A 215 -11.16 -0.71 7.07
C SER A 215 -10.21 -1.10 8.22
N ARG A 216 -10.14 -2.40 8.57
CA ARG A 216 -9.18 -2.93 9.55
C ARG A 216 -7.76 -3.01 9.02
N PHE A 217 -7.57 -2.90 7.70
CA PHE A 217 -6.30 -3.14 7.04
C PHE A 217 -5.47 -1.85 6.92
N SER A 218 -4.18 -1.94 7.20
CA SER A 218 -3.17 -0.91 6.96
C SER A 218 -1.92 -1.52 6.32
N LEU A 219 -0.97 -0.69 5.88
CA LEU A 219 0.37 -1.12 5.47
C LEU A 219 1.41 -0.61 6.46
N THR A 220 2.51 -1.35 6.58
CA THR A 220 3.75 -0.88 7.20
C THR A 220 4.85 -0.99 6.16
N LEU A 221 5.28 0.13 5.58
CA LEU A 221 6.39 0.11 4.65
C LEU A 221 7.69 -0.02 5.45
N TRP A 222 8.45 -1.08 5.17
CA TRP A 222 9.71 -1.33 5.86
C TRP A 222 10.91 -1.18 4.92
N GLN A 223 11.98 -0.60 5.45
CA GLN A 223 13.24 -0.41 4.76
C GLN A 223 14.21 -1.56 5.09
N GLY A 224 14.82 -2.14 4.04
CA GLY A 224 15.96 -3.06 4.17
C GLY A 224 17.30 -2.32 4.34
N SER A 225 18.38 -2.87 3.80
CA SER A 225 19.69 -2.20 3.81
C SER A 225 19.81 -1.05 2.80
N ILE A 226 18.94 -1.03 1.79
CA ILE A 226 18.94 -0.02 0.73
C ILE A 226 17.85 1.01 1.03
N HIS A 227 18.23 2.29 0.98
CA HIS A 227 17.31 3.41 1.16
C HIS A 227 16.30 3.47 0.01
N PRO A 228 14.99 3.59 0.30
CA PRO A 228 13.97 3.75 -0.73
C PRO A 228 13.96 5.17 -1.31
N ASP A 229 13.49 5.27 -2.55
CA ASP A 229 13.30 6.55 -3.21
C ASP A 229 12.16 7.34 -2.56
N ILE A 230 12.39 8.64 -2.33
CA ILE A 230 11.39 9.54 -1.75
C ILE A 230 10.14 9.62 -2.63
N SER A 231 10.32 9.56 -3.95
CA SER A 231 9.21 9.54 -4.92
C SER A 231 8.25 8.37 -4.73
N ASP A 232 8.77 7.21 -4.33
CA ASP A 232 7.96 6.00 -4.14
C ASP A 232 7.19 6.04 -2.83
N LEU A 233 7.83 6.55 -1.76
CA LEU A 233 7.14 6.81 -0.50
C LEU A 233 6.03 7.86 -0.65
N LEU A 234 6.30 8.94 -1.38
CA LEU A 234 5.32 9.97 -1.71
C LEU A 234 4.19 9.41 -2.57
N PHE A 235 4.51 8.53 -3.52
CA PHE A 235 3.48 7.88 -4.32
C PHE A 235 2.53 7.03 -3.46
N VAL A 236 3.04 6.24 -2.52
CA VAL A 236 2.18 5.49 -1.59
C VAL A 236 1.34 6.44 -0.76
N ARG A 237 1.95 7.51 -0.22
CA ARG A 237 1.25 8.53 0.56
C ARG A 237 0.14 9.22 -0.24
N ASP A 238 0.39 9.52 -1.50
CA ASP A 238 -0.57 10.15 -2.40
C ASP A 238 -1.79 9.29 -2.69
N ASN A 239 -1.65 7.97 -2.57
CA ASN A 239 -2.67 7.02 -2.97
C ASN A 239 -3.27 6.26 -1.80
N SER A 240 -3.02 6.70 -0.57
CA SER A 240 -3.55 6.09 0.64
C SER A 240 -3.97 7.13 1.66
N HIS A 241 -4.86 6.74 2.56
CA HIS A 241 -5.22 7.58 3.69
C HIS A 241 -4.04 7.65 4.70
N PRO A 242 -3.67 8.83 5.23
CA PRO A 242 -2.51 8.98 6.12
C PRO A 242 -2.53 8.07 7.36
N ALA A 243 -3.72 7.77 7.89
CA ALA A 243 -3.90 6.85 9.02
C ALA A 243 -3.75 5.34 8.67
N ARG A 244 -3.58 4.98 7.39
CA ARG A 244 -3.55 3.59 6.90
C ARG A 244 -2.18 3.11 6.46
N VAL A 245 -1.15 3.94 6.53
CA VAL A 245 0.22 3.57 6.17
C VAL A 245 1.20 4.05 7.23
N TYR A 246 1.96 3.11 7.79
CA TYR A 246 3.09 3.37 8.68
C TYR A 246 4.40 3.27 7.89
N TYR A 247 5.42 3.98 8.34
CA TYR A 247 6.71 4.07 7.66
C TYR A 247 7.85 3.70 8.62
N ASP A 248 8.23 2.43 8.58
CA ASP A 248 9.41 1.88 9.27
C ASP A 248 10.65 2.12 8.38
N ILE A 249 11.02 3.40 8.29
CA ILE A 249 12.03 3.98 7.40
C ILE A 249 13.04 4.74 8.24
N TYR A 250 14.32 4.65 7.91
CA TYR A 250 15.40 5.18 8.74
C TYR A 250 15.96 6.50 8.21
N GLU A 251 16.68 7.22 9.07
CA GLU A 251 17.40 8.42 8.66
C GLU A 251 18.56 8.08 7.71
N PRO A 252 18.89 8.97 6.75
CA PRO A 252 18.31 10.30 6.53
C PRO A 252 17.02 10.32 5.66
N THR A 253 16.59 9.16 5.13
CA THR A 253 15.46 9.07 4.21
C THR A 253 14.15 9.50 4.86
N LEU A 254 13.92 9.17 6.13
CA LEU A 254 12.71 9.57 6.85
C LEU A 254 12.56 11.09 6.93
N SER A 255 13.62 11.82 7.28
CA SER A 255 13.60 13.28 7.31
C SER A 255 13.33 13.89 5.92
N ALA A 256 14.05 13.42 4.89
CA ALA A 256 13.84 13.89 3.52
C ALA A 256 12.40 13.60 3.02
N PHE A 257 11.84 12.44 3.39
CA PHE A 257 10.46 12.09 3.07
C PHE A 257 9.46 13.02 3.76
N LYS A 258 9.62 13.26 5.06
CA LYS A 258 8.76 14.17 5.83
C LYS A 258 8.82 15.60 5.29
N GLU A 259 9.99 16.08 4.90
CA GLU A 259 10.16 17.39 4.27
C GLU A 259 9.42 17.46 2.94
N ALA A 260 9.67 16.51 2.04
CA ALA A 260 9.02 16.46 0.73
C ALA A 260 7.49 16.31 0.83
N ALA A 261 7.00 15.57 1.83
CA ALA A 261 5.57 15.39 2.07
C ALA A 261 4.87 16.66 2.59
N ARG A 262 5.62 17.62 3.15
CA ARG A 262 5.09 18.91 3.65
C ARG A 262 5.13 20.02 2.60
N GLN A 263 5.79 19.81 1.47
CA GLN A 263 5.88 20.80 0.40
C GLN A 263 4.48 21.14 -0.14
N GLN A 264 4.11 22.43 -0.07
CA GLN A 264 2.87 22.94 -0.62
C GLN A 264 2.91 22.95 -2.15
N GLY A 265 1.76 22.71 -2.80
CA GLY A 265 1.65 22.74 -4.26
C GLY A 265 2.35 21.58 -4.98
N ARG A 266 2.82 20.56 -4.25
CA ARG A 266 3.39 19.36 -4.86
C ARG A 266 2.34 18.66 -5.74
N LEU A 267 2.73 18.33 -6.97
CA LEU A 267 1.91 17.51 -7.87
C LEU A 267 1.71 16.11 -7.25
N ARG A 268 0.45 15.73 -7.07
CA ARG A 268 0.06 14.40 -6.59
C ARG A 268 0.24 13.37 -7.70
N ARG A 269 1.00 12.31 -7.44
CA ARG A 269 1.20 11.19 -8.38
C ARG A 269 0.07 10.18 -8.23
N PHE A 270 -1.12 10.53 -8.72
CA PHE A 270 -2.31 9.69 -8.57
C PHE A 270 -2.20 8.35 -9.31
N TYR A 271 -2.59 7.26 -8.67
CA TYR A 271 -2.61 5.92 -9.23
C TYR A 271 -3.79 5.79 -10.22
N PRO A 272 -3.57 5.40 -11.50
CA PRO A 272 -4.65 5.35 -12.47
C PRO A 272 -5.83 4.44 -12.14
N GLY A 273 -5.63 3.43 -11.29
CA GLY A 273 -6.72 2.56 -10.79
C GLY A 273 -7.34 3.02 -9.48
N GLY A 274 -6.99 4.21 -8.99
CA GLY A 274 -7.50 4.77 -7.72
C GLY A 274 -8.93 5.29 -7.80
N ASP A 275 -9.48 5.68 -6.66
CA ASP A 275 -10.85 6.18 -6.54
C ASP A 275 -11.01 7.58 -7.18
N LEU A 276 -12.02 7.72 -8.03
CA LEU A 276 -12.26 8.97 -8.75
C LEU A 276 -12.58 10.14 -7.82
N MET A 277 -13.32 9.91 -6.74
CA MET A 277 -13.70 10.97 -5.82
C MET A 277 -12.50 11.44 -5.00
N ASP A 278 -11.62 10.51 -4.60
CA ASP A 278 -10.33 10.87 -3.99
C ASP A 278 -9.47 11.72 -4.94
N PHE A 279 -9.53 11.48 -6.25
CA PHE A 279 -8.81 12.28 -7.24
C PHE A 279 -9.40 13.68 -7.40
N LEU A 280 -10.72 13.78 -7.60
CA LEU A 280 -11.43 15.05 -7.84
C LEU A 280 -11.49 15.93 -6.59
N HIS A 281 -11.55 15.31 -5.42
CA HIS A 281 -11.63 15.97 -4.13
C HIS A 281 -10.57 15.40 -3.18
N PRO A 282 -9.28 15.72 -3.41
CA PRO A 282 -8.22 15.27 -2.52
C PRO A 282 -8.54 15.69 -1.08
N THR A 283 -8.73 14.72 -0.20
CA THR A 283 -8.98 14.99 1.22
C THR A 283 -7.69 15.52 1.84
N HIS A 284 -7.60 16.84 1.97
CA HIS A 284 -6.48 17.49 2.65
C HIS A 284 -6.59 17.43 4.18
N ASN A 285 -7.68 16.90 4.73
CA ASN A 285 -7.97 16.99 6.15
C ASN A 285 -7.85 15.62 6.87
N PRO A 286 -6.76 15.38 7.62
CA PRO A 286 -6.57 14.16 8.40
C PRO A 286 -7.53 14.04 9.61
N ASP A 287 -8.30 15.09 9.91
CA ASP A 287 -9.22 15.15 11.06
C ASP A 287 -10.65 14.64 10.74
N THR A 288 -10.95 14.32 9.48
CA THR A 288 -12.25 13.74 9.12
C THR A 288 -12.26 12.24 9.40
N ASN A 289 -13.19 11.79 10.25
CA ASN A 289 -13.44 10.38 10.52
C ASN A 289 -13.53 9.58 9.21
N PHE A 290 -12.83 8.45 9.12
CA PHE A 290 -12.81 7.56 7.95
C PHE A 290 -14.22 7.15 7.48
N LEU A 291 -15.19 7.08 8.39
CA LEU A 291 -16.60 6.78 8.07
C LEU A 291 -17.33 7.96 7.41
N SER A 292 -16.88 9.20 7.59
CA SER A 292 -17.52 10.39 7.01
C SER A 292 -16.99 10.75 5.61
N THR A 293 -15.77 10.38 5.25
CA THR A 293 -15.20 10.73 3.92
C THR A 293 -15.74 9.89 2.78
N VAL A 294 -16.18 8.66 3.03
CA VAL A 294 -16.83 7.80 2.02
C VAL A 294 -18.18 8.37 1.54
N THR A 295 -18.74 9.38 2.22
CA THR A 295 -20.14 9.82 2.02
C THR A 295 -20.35 11.28 1.59
N HIS A 296 -19.32 12.11 1.38
CA HIS A 296 -19.53 13.54 1.11
C HIS A 296 -19.27 14.01 -0.33
N GLY A 297 -18.78 13.14 -1.21
CA GLY A 297 -18.80 13.40 -2.65
C GLY A 297 -20.15 13.02 -3.23
N ASN A 298 -20.97 13.99 -3.66
CA ASN A 298 -22.18 13.66 -4.42
C ASN A 298 -21.74 13.16 -5.81
N ASN A 299 -21.61 11.84 -6.00
CA ASN A 299 -21.18 11.24 -7.27
C ASN A 299 -22.03 11.67 -8.47
N LEU A 300 -23.26 12.16 -8.24
CA LEU A 300 -24.13 12.76 -9.26
C LEU A 300 -23.59 14.08 -9.83
N ALA A 301 -22.60 14.71 -9.18
CA ALA A 301 -22.00 15.98 -9.61
C ALA A 301 -20.79 15.81 -10.55
N VAL A 302 -20.31 14.57 -10.78
CA VAL A 302 -19.18 14.34 -11.69
C VAL A 302 -19.58 14.73 -13.11
N ARG A 303 -18.90 15.74 -13.66
CA ARG A 303 -19.10 16.19 -15.03
C ARG A 303 -18.48 15.20 -16.01
N TRP A 304 -19.19 14.88 -17.08
CA TRP A 304 -18.71 14.03 -18.16
C TRP A 304 -18.63 14.83 -19.45
N PHE A 305 -17.49 14.77 -20.13
CA PHE A 305 -17.27 15.52 -21.36
C PHE A 305 -16.68 14.64 -22.46
N THR A 306 -17.32 14.59 -23.61
CA THR A 306 -16.83 13.82 -24.76
C THR A 306 -15.79 14.61 -25.54
N VAL A 307 -14.60 14.04 -25.68
CA VAL A 307 -13.52 14.60 -26.51
C VAL A 307 -13.75 14.19 -27.96
N THR A 308 -13.90 15.17 -28.84
CA THR A 308 -14.09 14.98 -30.29
C THR A 308 -12.84 15.30 -31.10
N ASP A 309 -12.04 16.23 -30.59
CA ASP A 309 -10.82 16.75 -31.21
C ASP A 309 -9.96 17.52 -30.19
N GLN A 310 -8.79 18.00 -30.64
CA GLN A 310 -7.83 18.70 -29.79
C GLN A 310 -8.40 20.02 -29.22
N THR A 311 -9.26 20.72 -29.96
CA THR A 311 -9.88 21.98 -29.51
C THR A 311 -10.83 21.71 -28.36
N SER A 312 -11.67 20.66 -28.49
CA SER A 312 -12.60 20.23 -27.44
C SER A 312 -11.87 19.85 -26.14
N LEU A 313 -10.71 19.17 -26.26
CA LEU A 313 -9.88 18.81 -25.12
C LEU A 313 -9.26 20.04 -24.46
N LEU A 314 -8.61 20.91 -25.24
CA LEU A 314 -7.94 22.11 -24.72
C LEU A 314 -8.90 23.05 -24.00
N ALA A 315 -10.15 23.15 -24.45
CA ALA A 315 -11.19 23.92 -23.78
C ALA A 315 -11.42 23.42 -22.35
N GLN A 316 -11.54 22.10 -22.14
CA GLN A 316 -11.75 21.52 -20.81
C GLN A 316 -10.52 21.64 -19.91
N LEU A 317 -9.31 21.51 -20.46
CA LEU A 317 -8.07 21.66 -19.69
C LEU A 317 -7.79 23.12 -19.31
N SER A 318 -8.53 24.09 -19.85
CA SER A 318 -8.36 25.52 -19.57
C SER A 318 -9.44 26.11 -18.65
N ASP A 319 -10.60 25.45 -18.52
CA ASP A 319 -11.76 25.92 -17.75
C ASP A 319 -11.55 25.83 -16.22
N GLY A 320 -10.54 25.07 -15.76
CA GLY A 320 -10.28 24.86 -14.32
C GLY A 320 -11.30 23.98 -13.60
N ALA A 321 -12.38 23.55 -14.28
CA ALA A 321 -13.32 22.54 -13.80
C ALA A 321 -12.69 21.13 -13.80
N GLY A 322 -13.35 20.20 -13.10
CA GLY A 322 -12.97 18.78 -13.04
C GLY A 322 -14.09 17.83 -13.41
N GLY A 323 -13.73 16.58 -13.70
CA GLY A 323 -14.67 15.55 -14.11
C GLY A 323 -14.01 14.37 -14.82
N MET A 324 -14.74 13.75 -15.74
CA MET A 324 -14.31 12.63 -16.58
C MET A 324 -14.37 12.99 -18.06
N LEU A 325 -13.25 12.83 -18.76
CA LEU A 325 -13.15 12.94 -20.21
C LEU A 325 -13.49 11.61 -20.85
N VAL A 326 -14.53 11.57 -21.69
CA VAL A 326 -14.90 10.41 -22.49
C VAL A 326 -14.15 10.47 -23.81
N VAL A 327 -13.24 9.52 -24.02
CA VAL A 327 -12.46 9.40 -25.25
C VAL A 327 -12.90 8.12 -25.96
N ARG A 328 -13.59 8.29 -27.07
CA ARG A 328 -13.98 7.17 -27.94
C ARG A 328 -12.82 6.85 -28.87
N VAL A 329 -12.36 5.60 -28.82
CA VAL A 329 -11.20 5.13 -29.57
C VAL A 329 -11.66 4.38 -30.81
N ALA A 330 -11.29 4.90 -31.98
CA ALA A 330 -11.59 4.36 -33.30
C ALA A 330 -10.29 4.13 -34.11
N SER A 331 -10.45 3.62 -35.34
CA SER A 331 -9.35 3.42 -36.30
C SER A 331 -9.73 4.04 -37.65
N ASP A 332 -8.75 4.63 -38.34
CA ASP A 332 -8.88 5.03 -39.75
C ASP A 332 -8.47 3.84 -40.64
N SER A 333 -9.14 3.67 -41.79
CA SER A 333 -8.74 2.70 -42.82
C SER A 333 -7.34 2.96 -43.37
N ARG A 334 -6.86 4.21 -43.29
CA ARG A 334 -5.50 4.61 -43.67
C ARG A 334 -4.44 4.26 -42.62
N ARG A 335 -4.83 4.05 -41.36
CA ARG A 335 -3.92 3.80 -40.23
C ARG A 335 -4.49 2.69 -39.32
N PRO A 336 -4.63 1.46 -39.83
CA PRO A 336 -5.22 0.36 -39.07
C PRO A 336 -4.41 0.11 -37.78
N GLY A 337 -5.11 0.03 -36.65
CA GLY A 337 -4.51 -0.28 -35.35
C GLY A 337 -3.91 0.92 -34.60
N VAL A 338 -3.92 2.12 -35.18
CA VAL A 338 -3.56 3.35 -34.45
C VAL A 338 -4.78 3.85 -33.67
N PRO A 339 -4.73 3.98 -32.33
CA PRO A 339 -5.84 4.52 -31.54
C PRO A 339 -6.10 5.99 -31.86
N LEU A 340 -7.20 6.28 -32.56
CA LEU A 340 -7.65 7.64 -32.88
C LEU A 340 -8.84 8.06 -32.03
N VAL A 341 -8.97 9.35 -31.77
CA VAL A 341 -10.18 9.92 -31.16
C VAL A 341 -11.28 9.95 -32.21
N GLN A 342 -12.40 9.29 -31.92
CA GLN A 342 -13.55 9.24 -32.82
C GLN A 342 -14.12 10.64 -33.08
N GLY A 343 -14.35 10.97 -34.35
CA GLY A 343 -14.77 12.30 -34.81
C GLY A 343 -13.62 13.10 -35.41
N SER A 344 -12.38 12.79 -35.05
CA SER A 344 -11.18 13.46 -35.60
C SER A 344 -10.69 12.84 -36.92
N GLU A 345 -11.24 11.70 -37.37
CA GLU A 345 -10.71 10.97 -38.53
C GLU A 345 -10.89 11.71 -39.86
N LYS A 346 -11.84 12.66 -39.90
CA LYS A 346 -12.12 13.51 -41.07
C LYS A 346 -11.25 14.77 -41.12
N SER A 347 -10.50 15.06 -40.06
CA SER A 347 -9.55 16.18 -40.00
C SER A 347 -8.32 15.89 -40.88
N SER A 348 -7.68 16.95 -41.38
CA SER A 348 -6.36 16.85 -42.03
C SER A 348 -5.29 16.33 -41.07
N GLU A 349 -5.45 16.59 -39.78
CA GLU A 349 -4.62 16.09 -38.69
C GLU A 349 -5.52 15.36 -37.67
N PRO A 350 -5.71 14.04 -37.81
CA PRO A 350 -6.49 13.24 -36.87
C PRO A 350 -5.80 13.21 -35.50
N GLN A 351 -6.57 13.36 -34.43
CA GLN A 351 -6.06 13.33 -33.07
C GLN A 351 -5.90 11.87 -32.60
N THR A 352 -4.73 11.51 -32.12
CA THR A 352 -4.46 10.18 -31.57
C THR A 352 -4.71 10.15 -30.06
N LEU A 353 -4.92 8.96 -29.51
CA LEU A 353 -4.93 8.77 -28.04
C LEU A 353 -3.57 9.19 -27.43
N GLN A 354 -2.46 9.00 -28.15
CA GLN A 354 -1.15 9.44 -27.70
C GLN A 354 -1.09 10.96 -27.52
N ASP A 355 -1.69 11.74 -28.42
CA ASP A 355 -1.76 13.20 -28.32
C ASP A 355 -2.58 13.63 -27.10
N VAL A 356 -3.70 12.94 -26.84
CA VAL A 356 -4.53 13.17 -25.65
C VAL A 356 -3.71 12.93 -24.38
N LEU A 357 -3.03 11.78 -24.26
CA LEU A 357 -2.22 11.44 -23.10
C LEU A 357 -1.04 12.42 -22.92
N GLN A 358 -0.44 12.89 -24.01
CA GLN A 358 0.63 13.88 -23.96
C GLN A 358 0.13 15.24 -23.43
N LEU A 359 -1.01 15.73 -23.91
CA LEU A 359 -1.62 16.97 -23.43
C LEU A 359 -2.02 16.87 -21.95
N LEU A 360 -2.59 15.73 -21.54
CA LEU A 360 -2.92 15.47 -20.13
C LEU A 360 -1.68 15.41 -19.24
N GLY A 361 -0.57 14.87 -19.74
CA GLY A 361 0.71 14.87 -19.02
C GLY A 361 1.31 16.27 -18.84
N GLN A 362 1.08 17.18 -19.80
CA GLN A 362 1.50 18.59 -19.71
C GLN A 362 0.61 19.43 -18.77
N ARG A 363 -0.55 18.90 -18.37
CA ARG A 363 -1.55 19.54 -17.51
C ARG A 363 -1.90 18.61 -16.36
N ALA A 364 -0.89 18.16 -15.61
CA ALA A 364 -1.08 17.12 -14.59
C ALA A 364 -1.90 17.59 -13.37
N ASP A 365 -2.01 18.90 -13.17
CA ASP A 365 -2.73 19.58 -12.10
C ASP A 365 -4.25 19.69 -12.34
N VAL A 366 -4.72 19.50 -13.58
CA VAL A 366 -6.15 19.63 -13.89
C VAL A 366 -6.93 18.34 -13.53
N PRO A 367 -8.03 18.45 -12.76
CA PRO A 367 -8.74 17.31 -12.17
C PRO A 367 -9.69 16.64 -13.18
N TRP A 368 -9.14 16.17 -14.30
CA TRP A 368 -9.86 15.41 -15.31
C TRP A 368 -9.40 13.96 -15.34
N GLY A 369 -10.26 13.01 -14.97
CA GLY A 369 -10.05 11.59 -15.24
C GLY A 369 -10.32 11.25 -16.70
N VAL A 370 -10.01 10.02 -17.11
CA VAL A 370 -10.19 9.56 -18.50
C VAL A 370 -11.05 8.31 -18.52
N TYR A 371 -12.06 8.28 -19.38
CA TYR A 371 -12.84 7.10 -19.69
C TYR A 371 -12.65 6.75 -21.17
N LEU A 372 -11.94 5.66 -21.43
CA LEU A 372 -11.73 5.13 -22.77
C LEU A 372 -12.87 4.19 -23.16
N GLN A 373 -13.52 4.49 -24.29
CA GLN A 373 -14.48 3.60 -24.93
C GLN A 373 -13.83 3.01 -26.18
N VAL A 374 -13.55 1.72 -26.17
CA VAL A 374 -12.76 1.06 -27.22
C VAL A 374 -13.63 0.07 -27.99
N HIS A 375 -13.50 0.05 -29.32
CA HIS A 375 -14.40 -0.69 -30.21
C HIS A 375 -13.88 -2.06 -30.66
N THR A 376 -12.57 -2.32 -30.56
CA THR A 376 -11.96 -3.57 -31.02
C THR A 376 -10.85 -4.04 -30.07
N VAL A 377 -10.61 -5.35 -30.04
CA VAL A 377 -9.53 -5.94 -29.22
C VAL A 377 -8.16 -5.40 -29.64
N GLN A 378 -7.92 -5.23 -30.94
CA GLN A 378 -6.68 -4.64 -31.45
C GLN A 378 -6.47 -3.21 -30.93
N LEU A 379 -7.53 -2.39 -30.90
CA LEU A 379 -7.45 -1.03 -30.36
C LEU A 379 -7.30 -1.03 -28.83
N LEU A 380 -7.84 -2.04 -28.15
CA LEU A 380 -7.67 -2.19 -26.70
C LEU A 380 -6.20 -2.46 -26.35
N GLU A 381 -5.57 -3.43 -27.02
CA GLU A 381 -4.14 -3.74 -26.83
C GLU A 381 -3.25 -2.52 -27.08
N ALA A 382 -3.47 -1.83 -28.20
CA ALA A 382 -2.74 -0.61 -28.54
C ALA A 382 -2.97 0.52 -27.50
N SER A 383 -4.21 0.70 -27.04
CA SER A 383 -4.54 1.71 -26.02
C SER A 383 -3.90 1.39 -24.66
N LEU A 384 -3.90 0.12 -24.25
CA LEU A 384 -3.26 -0.31 -23.01
C LEU A 384 -1.74 -0.13 -23.07
N THR A 385 -1.11 -0.38 -24.22
CA THR A 385 0.32 -0.11 -24.42
C THR A 385 0.64 1.39 -24.29
N LEU A 386 -0.21 2.26 -24.85
CA LEU A 386 -0.05 3.71 -24.71
C LEU A 386 -0.24 4.18 -23.26
N LEU A 387 -1.25 3.67 -22.55
CA LEU A 387 -1.48 3.98 -21.13
C LEU A 387 -0.31 3.53 -20.26
N HIS A 388 0.19 2.30 -20.47
CA HIS A 388 1.34 1.79 -19.75
C HIS A 388 2.59 2.65 -20.01
N SER A 389 2.87 2.97 -21.28
CA SER A 389 3.99 3.84 -21.66
C SER A 389 3.88 5.24 -21.03
N ALA A 390 2.69 5.83 -21.00
CA ALA A 390 2.45 7.12 -20.37
C ALA A 390 2.66 7.06 -18.85
N TYR A 391 2.17 6.01 -18.19
CA TYR A 391 2.36 5.80 -16.75
C TYR A 391 3.84 5.61 -16.38
N SER A 392 4.55 4.74 -17.11
CA SER A 392 5.97 4.46 -16.89
C SER A 392 6.87 5.68 -17.17
N ARG A 393 6.39 6.65 -17.96
CA ARG A 393 7.07 7.93 -18.22
C ARG A 393 6.62 9.07 -17.30
N GLU A 394 5.88 8.76 -16.23
CA GLU A 394 5.36 9.74 -15.27
C GLU A 394 4.42 10.79 -15.89
N LYS A 395 3.71 10.44 -16.98
CA LYS A 395 2.78 11.34 -17.68
C LYS A 395 1.31 11.05 -17.40
N LEU A 396 1.01 9.97 -16.67
CA LEU A 396 -0.36 9.56 -16.37
C LEU A 396 -0.57 9.43 -14.86
N TYR A 397 -1.04 10.51 -14.23
CA TYR A 397 -1.35 10.56 -12.80
C TYR A 397 -2.79 11.01 -12.57
N ARG A 398 -3.73 10.26 -13.13
CA ARG A 398 -5.17 10.52 -13.07
C ARG A 398 -5.92 9.20 -13.25
N PRO A 399 -7.15 9.06 -12.72
CA PRO A 399 -7.94 7.84 -12.86
C PRO A 399 -8.24 7.57 -14.33
N VAL A 400 -8.10 6.31 -14.73
CA VAL A 400 -8.42 5.83 -16.08
C VAL A 400 -9.38 4.67 -16.00
N TRP A 401 -10.53 4.84 -16.63
CA TRP A 401 -11.53 3.78 -16.84
C TRP A 401 -11.46 3.32 -18.28
N VAL A 402 -11.59 2.02 -18.50
CA VAL A 402 -11.59 1.45 -19.84
C VAL A 402 -12.83 0.58 -19.97
N SER A 403 -13.55 0.78 -21.07
CA SER A 403 -14.66 -0.09 -21.49
C SER A 403 -14.43 -0.55 -22.91
N MET A 404 -14.84 -1.79 -23.18
CA MET A 404 -15.11 -2.23 -24.53
C MET A 404 -16.56 -1.94 -24.84
N GLU A 405 -16.83 -1.10 -25.82
CA GLU A 405 -18.19 -0.92 -26.32
C GLU A 405 -18.57 -2.21 -27.04
N GLY A 406 -19.57 -2.93 -26.51
CA GLY A 406 -19.89 -4.26 -26.98
C GLY A 406 -20.14 -4.26 -28.49
N LEU A 407 -19.75 -5.36 -29.16
CA LEU A 407 -20.39 -5.83 -30.38
C LEU A 407 -21.86 -6.15 -30.07
N LEU A 408 -22.67 -5.16 -29.71
CA LEU A 408 -24.08 -5.36 -29.40
C LEU A 408 -24.89 -5.02 -30.64
N SER A 409 -25.34 -6.10 -31.27
CA SER A 409 -26.75 -6.35 -31.53
C SER A 409 -27.55 -5.09 -31.87
N ARG A 410 -27.95 -5.02 -33.14
CA ARG A 410 -29.17 -4.30 -33.53
C ARG A 410 -30.32 -4.84 -32.67
N ASP A 411 -30.59 -4.24 -31.52
CA ASP A 411 -31.94 -3.90 -31.06
C ASP A 411 -31.96 -3.39 -29.60
N ASN A 412 -32.66 -2.27 -29.46
CA ASN A 412 -33.41 -1.77 -28.29
C ASN A 412 -32.67 -1.30 -27.03
N THR A 413 -32.52 0.03 -26.96
CA THR A 413 -32.91 0.93 -25.86
C THR A 413 -33.09 0.33 -24.45
N LYS A 414 -32.05 0.45 -23.62
CA LYS A 414 -32.12 0.97 -22.23
C LYS A 414 -30.70 1.16 -21.65
N PRO A 415 -30.43 2.25 -20.91
CA PRO A 415 -29.11 2.50 -20.32
C PRO A 415 -28.92 1.61 -19.09
N ILE A 416 -27.91 0.74 -19.12
CA ILE A 416 -27.42 0.06 -17.92
C ILE A 416 -26.29 0.92 -17.34
N THR A 417 -26.64 1.73 -16.34
CA THR A 417 -25.69 2.43 -15.48
C THR A 417 -25.13 1.47 -14.43
N ARG A 418 -23.90 0.99 -14.62
CA ARG A 418 -22.94 0.60 -13.55
C ARG A 418 -21.56 0.33 -14.17
N PRO A 419 -20.51 1.09 -13.81
CA PRO A 419 -19.14 0.72 -14.16
C PRO A 419 -18.67 -0.43 -13.27
N LEU A 420 -18.10 -1.46 -13.88
CA LEU A 420 -17.29 -2.47 -13.19
C LEU A 420 -15.88 -1.87 -12.97
N PRO A 421 -15.34 -1.86 -11.75
CA PRO A 421 -13.92 -1.57 -11.54
C PRO A 421 -13.08 -2.66 -12.22
N LEU A 422 -11.89 -2.30 -12.72
CA LEU A 422 -10.94 -3.23 -13.35
C LEU A 422 -10.57 -4.39 -12.39
N GLN A 423 -11.34 -5.46 -12.49
CA GLN A 423 -10.97 -6.81 -12.09
C GLN A 423 -11.22 -7.67 -13.32
N THR A 424 -10.26 -7.71 -14.24
CA THR A 424 -10.05 -8.79 -15.23
C THR A 424 -9.16 -8.27 -16.33
N LEU A 425 -7.91 -8.73 -16.35
CA LEU A 425 -7.18 -9.31 -17.46
C LEU A 425 -5.84 -9.79 -16.86
N PRO A 426 -5.30 -10.94 -17.32
CA PRO A 426 -4.17 -11.63 -16.69
C PRO A 426 -2.89 -10.79 -16.62
#